data_AF-A0A3N5YPB5-F1
#
_entry.id   AF-A0A3N5YPB5-F1
#
_cell.length_a   1.000
_cell.length_b   1.000
_cell.length_c   1.000
_cell.angle_alpha   90.00
_cell.angle_beta   90.00
_cell.angle_gamma   90.00
#
_symmetry.space_group_name_H-M   'P 1'
#
loop_
_entity.id
_entity.type
_entity.pdbx_description
1 polymer ?
#
loop_
_entity_poly.entity_id
_entity_poly.type
_entity_poly.pdbx_seq_one_letter_code
_entity_poly.pdbx_strand_id
1 'polypeptide(L)'
;MHTRYYEMLRSCSQDDFYQALNDPEHELYEVVWNAFETVVIEPAEIYDPGFRDLNQFRYRIGESSATLEFFPNEAYFIGRPEPDPYHDNSDAAGIHLKFSILPNMSCLFCVSLGIWGQAERETFRKLWFRHRNLLSGLFRRAKPIVFTSILFPDVEYAPSLEQMLDSYFSVRDPNNLIELQYSFPQLEETSEAQSFMAYMALLYHMIRSFAHSDKDMTMMWISRLNEYYAGHLPDVPAPLPCVALADTAF
;
A
#
# COMPACT_ATOMS: atom_id res chain seq x y z
N MET A 1 12.49 -17.67 -20.65
CA MET A 1 11.53 -16.69 -21.23
C MET A 1 11.59 -15.35 -20.51
N HIS A 2 11.73 -15.31 -19.18
CA HIS A 2 11.51 -14.09 -18.37
C HIS A 2 12.64 -13.04 -18.39
N THR A 3 13.91 -13.42 -18.60
CA THR A 3 15.02 -12.46 -18.74
C THR A 3 14.80 -11.46 -19.88
N ARG A 4 14.18 -11.91 -20.98
CA ARG A 4 13.84 -11.05 -22.13
C ARG A 4 12.88 -9.93 -21.73
N TYR A 5 11.83 -10.23 -20.98
CA TYR A 5 10.86 -9.22 -20.56
C TYR A 5 11.45 -8.22 -19.55
N TYR A 6 12.34 -8.68 -18.68
CA TYR A 6 13.08 -7.81 -17.78
C TYR A 6 13.98 -6.82 -18.52
N GLU A 7 14.73 -7.29 -19.52
CA GLU A 7 15.55 -6.43 -20.38
C GLU A 7 14.68 -5.44 -21.17
N MET A 8 13.56 -5.91 -21.73
CA MET A 8 12.61 -5.06 -22.45
C MET A 8 12.02 -3.97 -21.57
N LEU A 9 11.62 -4.29 -20.34
CA LEU A 9 11.11 -3.31 -19.36
C LEU A 9 12.18 -2.29 -18.96
N ARG A 10 13.47 -2.68 -18.92
CA ARG A 10 14.58 -1.76 -18.64
C ARG A 10 14.92 -0.84 -19.81
N SER A 11 14.71 -1.28 -21.04
CA SER A 11 14.89 -0.47 -22.25
C SER A 11 13.61 0.22 -22.74
N CYS A 12 12.52 0.07 -21.99
CA CYS A 12 11.17 0.49 -22.37
C CYS A 12 11.10 2.01 -22.44
N SER A 13 10.62 2.55 -23.57
CA SER A 13 10.31 3.97 -23.72
C SER A 13 8.96 4.32 -23.08
N GLN A 14 8.64 5.62 -22.99
CA GLN A 14 7.31 6.07 -22.56
C GLN A 14 6.20 5.54 -23.48
N ASP A 15 6.44 5.52 -24.79
CA ASP A 15 5.48 5.01 -25.77
C ASP A 15 5.27 3.50 -25.59
N ASP A 16 6.33 2.75 -25.31
CA ASP A 16 6.22 1.31 -25.03
C ASP A 16 5.41 1.03 -23.75
N PHE A 17 5.59 1.82 -22.70
CA PHE A 17 4.74 1.73 -21.50
C PHE A 17 3.29 2.11 -21.80
N TYR A 18 3.08 3.13 -22.63
CA TYR A 18 1.74 3.52 -23.04
C TYR A 18 1.02 2.39 -23.77
N GLN A 19 1.71 1.73 -24.73
CA GLN A 19 1.17 0.57 -25.43
C GLN A 19 0.99 -0.62 -24.48
N ALA A 20 1.96 -0.93 -23.63
CA ALA A 20 1.85 -2.03 -22.65
C ALA A 20 0.68 -1.87 -21.67
N LEU A 21 0.19 -0.64 -21.43
CA LEU A 21 -0.94 -0.39 -20.55
C LEU A 21 -2.30 -0.37 -21.27
N ASN A 22 -2.32 -0.08 -22.58
CA ASN A 22 -3.55 0.20 -23.32
C ASN A 22 -3.84 -0.76 -24.49
N ASP A 23 -2.84 -1.50 -24.97
CA ASP A 23 -2.98 -2.42 -26.10
C ASP A 23 -2.79 -3.88 -25.66
N PRO A 24 -3.89 -4.68 -25.61
CA PRO A 24 -3.82 -6.10 -25.27
C PRO A 24 -2.96 -6.95 -26.22
N GLU A 25 -2.70 -6.48 -27.44
CA GLU A 25 -1.83 -7.19 -28.40
C GLU A 25 -0.34 -6.89 -28.17
N HIS A 26 -0.01 -5.90 -27.33
CA HIS A 26 1.37 -5.52 -27.04
C HIS A 26 2.09 -6.59 -26.21
N GLU A 27 3.34 -6.91 -26.57
CA GLU A 27 4.07 -8.04 -25.97
C GLU A 27 4.36 -7.88 -24.46
N LEU A 28 4.32 -6.66 -23.93
CA LEU A 28 4.46 -6.37 -22.50
C LEU A 28 3.14 -6.28 -21.74
N TYR A 29 1.99 -6.29 -22.42
CA TYR A 29 0.69 -6.05 -21.79
C TYR A 29 0.39 -7.04 -20.68
N GLU A 30 0.43 -8.34 -21.00
CA GLU A 30 0.17 -9.39 -20.02
C GLU A 30 1.20 -9.36 -18.87
N VAL A 31 2.46 -9.02 -19.15
CA VAL A 31 3.50 -9.00 -18.12
C VAL A 31 3.23 -7.89 -17.10
N VAL A 32 2.91 -6.68 -17.56
CA VAL A 32 2.64 -5.53 -16.68
C VAL A 32 1.35 -5.76 -15.88
N TRP A 33 0.29 -6.21 -16.55
CA TRP A 33 -1.00 -6.43 -15.90
C TRP A 33 -0.97 -7.61 -14.94
N ASN A 34 -0.34 -8.74 -15.28
CA ASN A 34 -0.20 -9.86 -14.36
C ASN A 34 0.64 -9.47 -13.13
N ALA A 35 1.69 -8.67 -13.31
CA ALA A 35 2.47 -8.18 -12.18
C ALA A 35 1.64 -7.29 -11.24
N PHE A 36 0.84 -6.38 -11.80
CA PHE A 36 -0.02 -5.51 -11.01
C PHE A 36 -1.12 -6.30 -10.30
N GLU A 37 -1.75 -7.23 -11.02
CA GLU A 37 -2.77 -8.14 -10.54
C GLU A 37 -2.27 -8.94 -9.33
N THR A 38 -1.19 -9.69 -9.51
CA THR A 38 -0.64 -10.57 -8.48
C THR A 38 -0.08 -9.80 -7.28
N VAL A 39 0.60 -8.67 -7.50
CA VAL A 39 1.31 -8.00 -6.39
C VAL A 39 0.42 -6.97 -5.67
N VAL A 40 -0.59 -6.40 -6.32
CA VAL A 40 -1.42 -5.35 -5.71
C VAL A 40 -2.88 -5.75 -5.56
N ILE A 41 -3.50 -6.30 -6.61
CA ILE A 41 -4.94 -6.53 -6.62
C ILE A 41 -5.33 -7.75 -5.79
N GLU A 42 -4.70 -8.90 -6.05
CA GLU A 42 -4.97 -10.13 -5.31
C GLU A 42 -4.80 -9.94 -3.79
N PRO A 43 -3.72 -9.30 -3.28
CA PRO A 43 -3.60 -9.02 -1.85
C PRO A 43 -4.66 -8.06 -1.30
N ALA A 44 -5.18 -7.14 -2.12
CA ALA A 44 -6.23 -6.22 -1.72
C ALA A 44 -7.61 -6.89 -1.65
N GLU A 45 -7.87 -7.86 -2.54
CA GLU A 45 -9.11 -8.64 -2.63
C GLU A 45 -9.25 -9.68 -1.51
N ILE A 46 -8.15 -10.09 -0.85
CA ILE A 46 -8.19 -10.89 0.41
C ILE A 46 -9.22 -10.32 1.39
N TYR A 47 -9.26 -9.00 1.50
CA TYR A 47 -10.09 -8.30 2.45
C TYR A 47 -11.43 -7.91 1.89
N ASP A 48 -11.57 -7.71 0.59
CA ASP A 48 -12.82 -7.24 -0.01
C ASP A 48 -12.94 -7.78 -1.45
N PRO A 49 -13.74 -8.81 -1.71
CA PRO A 49 -13.93 -9.35 -3.06
C PRO A 49 -14.49 -8.32 -4.05
N GLY A 50 -15.13 -7.25 -3.56
CA GLY A 50 -15.59 -6.13 -4.38
C GLY A 50 -14.54 -5.01 -4.54
N PHE A 51 -13.26 -5.27 -4.26
CA PHE A 51 -12.23 -4.24 -4.23
C PHE A 51 -12.17 -3.43 -5.52
N ARG A 52 -12.25 -4.06 -6.70
CA ARG A 52 -12.21 -3.35 -7.99
C ARG A 52 -13.41 -2.44 -8.20
N ASP A 53 -14.59 -2.86 -7.80
CA ASP A 53 -15.83 -2.09 -7.98
C ASP A 53 -15.89 -0.88 -7.03
N LEU A 54 -15.17 -0.97 -5.91
CA LEU A 54 -15.15 0.03 -4.85
C LEU A 54 -14.00 1.04 -4.99
N ASN A 55 -13.12 0.84 -5.96
CA ASN A 55 -11.92 1.65 -6.18
C ASN A 55 -11.82 2.06 -7.65
N GLN A 56 -11.13 3.17 -7.89
CA GLN A 56 -10.79 3.67 -9.19
C GLN A 56 -9.37 3.27 -9.55
N PHE A 57 -9.20 2.78 -10.77
CA PHE A 57 -7.89 2.54 -11.36
C PHE A 57 -7.39 3.81 -12.09
N ARG A 58 -6.10 4.09 -11.95
CA ARG A 58 -5.37 5.10 -12.72
C ARG A 58 -3.98 4.60 -13.05
N TYR A 59 -3.44 5.05 -14.17
CA TYR A 59 -2.03 4.88 -14.48
C TYR A 59 -1.37 6.23 -14.79
N ARG A 60 -0.07 6.32 -14.54
CA ARG A 60 0.78 7.49 -14.80
C ARG A 60 2.07 7.04 -15.46
N ILE A 61 2.46 7.72 -16.54
CA ILE A 61 3.73 7.48 -17.24
C ILE A 61 4.57 8.73 -17.08
N GLY A 62 5.65 8.61 -16.32
CA GLY A 62 6.66 9.65 -16.13
C GLY A 62 7.86 9.45 -17.06
N GLU A 63 8.83 10.35 -16.98
CA GLU A 63 10.09 10.27 -17.75
C GLU A 63 10.93 9.03 -17.43
N SER A 64 10.79 8.49 -16.23
CA SER A 64 11.62 7.39 -15.72
C SER A 64 10.83 6.33 -14.96
N SER A 65 9.49 6.36 -15.04
CA SER A 65 8.64 5.40 -14.34
C SER A 65 7.29 5.22 -15.03
N ALA A 66 6.70 4.05 -14.86
CA ALA A 66 5.29 3.81 -15.10
C ALA A 66 4.64 3.34 -13.80
N THR A 67 3.54 3.96 -13.40
CA THR A 67 2.85 3.67 -12.14
C THR A 67 1.40 3.32 -12.42
N LEU A 68 0.97 2.18 -11.89
CA LEU A 68 -0.41 1.72 -11.83
C LEU A 68 -0.89 1.89 -10.38
N GLU A 69 -2.08 2.43 -10.18
CA GLU A 69 -2.59 2.65 -8.82
C GLU A 69 -4.10 2.46 -8.70
N PHE A 70 -4.50 2.02 -7.51
CA PHE A 70 -5.88 2.01 -7.03
C PHE A 70 -6.07 3.01 -5.91
N PHE A 71 -7.18 3.73 -5.95
CA PHE A 71 -7.63 4.62 -4.88
C PHE A 71 -9.15 4.56 -4.75
N PRO A 72 -9.76 5.09 -3.68
CA PRO A 72 -11.20 5.01 -3.50
C PRO A 72 -12.00 5.64 -4.66
N ASN A 73 -13.21 5.13 -4.91
CA ASN A 73 -14.12 5.73 -5.88
C ASN A 73 -14.64 7.12 -5.43
N GLU A 74 -15.30 7.86 -6.33
CA GLU A 74 -15.82 9.21 -6.05
C GLU A 74 -16.73 9.26 -4.82
N ALA A 75 -17.57 8.23 -4.61
CA ALA A 75 -18.49 8.14 -3.47
C ALA A 75 -17.77 8.19 -2.11
N TYR A 76 -16.50 7.78 -2.05
CA TYR A 76 -15.70 7.86 -0.84
C TYR A 76 -15.35 9.29 -0.43
N PHE A 77 -15.21 10.21 -1.40
CA PHE A 77 -14.77 11.60 -1.17
C PHE A 77 -15.92 12.58 -0.93
N ILE A 78 -17.16 12.17 -1.22
CA ILE A 78 -18.35 13.02 -1.04
C ILE A 78 -18.43 13.56 0.39
N GLY A 79 -18.43 14.89 0.52
CA GLY A 79 -18.60 15.60 1.79
C GLY A 79 -17.35 15.58 2.69
N ARG A 80 -16.17 15.22 2.16
CA ARG A 80 -14.91 15.19 2.90
C ARG A 80 -14.04 16.40 2.60
N PRO A 81 -13.10 16.76 3.51
CA PRO A 81 -12.07 17.75 3.22
C PRO A 81 -11.13 17.25 2.11
N GLU A 82 -10.63 18.18 1.29
CA GLU A 82 -9.62 17.96 0.24
C GLU A 82 -8.38 17.16 0.76
N PRO A 83 -7.66 16.45 -0.12
CA PRO A 83 -7.80 16.42 -1.58
C PRO A 83 -8.89 15.44 -2.07
N ASP A 84 -9.63 15.87 -3.08
CA ASP A 84 -10.62 15.07 -3.82
C ASP A 84 -10.20 14.98 -5.31
N PRO A 85 -9.58 13.85 -5.72
CA PRO A 85 -8.99 13.71 -7.04
C PRO A 85 -10.00 13.83 -8.20
N TYR A 86 -11.30 13.84 -7.92
CA TYR A 86 -12.36 14.02 -8.93
C TYR A 86 -12.70 15.49 -9.18
N HIS A 87 -12.33 16.40 -8.27
CA HIS A 87 -12.81 17.80 -8.30
C HIS A 87 -11.69 18.85 -8.25
N ASP A 88 -10.49 18.55 -7.72
CA ASP A 88 -9.47 19.56 -7.42
C ASP A 88 -8.22 19.52 -8.33
N ASN A 89 -8.23 18.73 -9.41
CA ASN A 89 -7.06 18.44 -10.25
C ASN A 89 -5.83 17.95 -9.44
N SER A 90 -6.02 17.46 -8.23
CA SER A 90 -4.94 16.95 -7.39
C SER A 90 -4.50 15.57 -7.85
N ASP A 91 -3.20 15.38 -7.95
CA ASP A 91 -2.60 14.06 -8.12
C ASP A 91 -2.80 13.17 -6.87
N ALA A 92 -3.18 13.78 -5.74
CA ALA A 92 -3.33 13.12 -4.45
C ALA A 92 -4.75 12.58 -4.26
N ALA A 93 -4.87 11.25 -4.25
CA ALA A 93 -6.15 10.56 -4.12
C ALA A 93 -6.48 10.13 -2.68
N GLY A 94 -6.09 10.90 -1.67
CA GLY A 94 -6.31 10.59 -0.25
C GLY A 94 -5.52 9.39 0.28
N ILE A 95 -5.78 8.19 -0.23
CA ILE A 95 -5.07 6.94 0.06
C ILE A 95 -5.03 6.06 -1.19
N HIS A 96 -3.90 5.41 -1.47
CA HIS A 96 -3.77 4.57 -2.67
C HIS A 96 -2.80 3.41 -2.50
N LEU A 97 -3.05 2.34 -3.26
CA LEU A 97 -2.13 1.22 -3.45
C LEU A 97 -1.50 1.33 -4.84
N LYS A 98 -0.18 1.19 -4.94
CA LYS A 98 0.55 1.38 -6.20
C LYS A 98 1.43 0.21 -6.55
N PHE A 99 1.63 0.04 -7.85
CA PHE A 99 2.72 -0.70 -8.46
C PHE A 99 3.44 0.23 -9.43
N SER A 100 4.77 0.30 -9.33
CA SER A 100 5.60 1.13 -10.18
C SER A 100 6.69 0.30 -10.83
N ILE A 101 6.93 0.57 -12.10
CA ILE A 101 8.05 0.07 -12.88
C ILE A 101 9.05 1.23 -13.04
N LEU A 102 10.30 0.99 -12.65
CA LEU A 102 11.38 1.96 -12.53
C LEU A 102 12.60 1.50 -13.36
N PRO A 103 12.57 1.63 -14.70
CA PRO A 103 13.58 1.08 -15.62
C PRO A 103 15.03 1.46 -15.28
N ASN A 104 15.21 2.70 -14.82
CA ASN A 104 16.52 3.29 -14.57
C ASN A 104 17.07 2.99 -13.16
N MET A 105 16.32 2.27 -12.32
CA MET A 105 16.71 1.94 -10.95
C MET A 105 17.30 0.53 -10.85
N SER A 106 18.08 0.28 -9.80
CA SER A 106 18.58 -1.08 -9.50
C SER A 106 17.44 -2.04 -9.18
N CYS A 107 16.44 -1.57 -8.42
CA CYS A 107 15.17 -2.27 -8.25
C CYS A 107 14.20 -1.82 -9.34
N LEU A 108 13.80 -2.75 -10.22
CA LEU A 108 12.91 -2.44 -11.34
C LEU A 108 11.47 -2.20 -10.88
N PHE A 109 11.04 -2.85 -9.80
CA PHE A 109 9.66 -2.76 -9.33
C PHE A 109 9.59 -2.13 -7.94
N CYS A 110 8.49 -1.43 -7.69
CA CYS A 110 8.16 -0.90 -6.38
C CYS A 110 6.65 -1.03 -6.16
N VAL A 111 6.26 -1.48 -4.98
CA VAL A 111 4.87 -1.42 -4.52
C VAL A 111 4.74 -0.54 -3.30
N SER A 112 3.61 0.14 -3.17
CA SER A 112 3.44 1.09 -2.08
C SER A 112 2.00 1.27 -1.62
N LEU A 113 1.89 1.71 -0.36
CA LEU A 113 0.71 2.38 0.18
C LEU A 113 1.07 3.84 0.45
N GLY A 114 0.39 4.76 -0.23
CA GLY A 114 0.52 6.20 0.01
C GLY A 114 -0.71 6.77 0.70
N ILE A 115 -0.49 7.68 1.65
CA ILE A 115 -1.54 8.33 2.46
C ILE A 115 -1.30 9.84 2.41
N TRP A 116 -2.18 10.53 1.67
CA TRP A 116 -2.08 11.94 1.28
C TRP A 116 -3.24 12.80 1.75
N GLY A 117 -4.37 12.21 2.16
CA GLY A 117 -5.53 12.95 2.61
C GLY A 117 -5.50 13.23 4.11
N GLN A 118 -5.95 14.43 4.50
CA GLN A 118 -5.94 14.84 5.91
C GLN A 118 -6.76 13.88 6.78
N ALA A 119 -7.93 13.48 6.31
CA ALA A 119 -8.81 12.57 7.02
C ALA A 119 -8.21 11.16 7.15
N GLU A 120 -7.53 10.67 6.10
CA GLU A 120 -6.85 9.38 6.08
C GLU A 120 -5.66 9.36 7.03
N ARG A 121 -4.84 10.43 7.03
CA ARG A 121 -3.70 10.54 7.95
C ARG A 121 -4.13 10.65 9.40
N GLU A 122 -5.17 11.43 9.69
CA GLU A 122 -5.72 11.52 11.05
C GLU A 122 -6.31 10.18 11.49
N THR A 123 -6.93 9.43 10.56
CA THR A 123 -7.40 8.07 10.82
C THR A 123 -6.23 7.11 11.07
N PHE A 124 -5.17 7.18 10.26
CA PHE A 124 -3.96 6.39 10.47
C PHE A 124 -3.33 6.71 11.82
N ARG A 125 -3.28 7.98 12.22
CA ARG A 125 -2.84 8.40 13.56
C ARG A 125 -3.66 7.74 14.67
N LYS A 126 -4.99 7.79 14.57
CA LYS A 126 -5.90 7.17 15.56
C LYS A 126 -5.67 5.65 15.64
N LEU A 127 -5.59 4.98 14.49
CA LEU A 127 -5.32 3.55 14.39
C LEU A 127 -3.94 3.20 14.96
N TRP A 128 -2.92 4.01 14.68
CA TRP A 128 -1.56 3.83 15.18
C TRP A 128 -1.51 3.79 16.70
N PHE A 129 -2.13 4.76 17.37
CA PHE A 129 -2.16 4.80 18.83
C PHE A 129 -3.07 3.74 19.44
N ARG A 130 -4.17 3.38 18.78
CA ARG A 130 -5.12 2.37 19.28
C ARG A 130 -4.61 0.93 19.11
N HIS A 131 -4.00 0.62 17.97
CA HIS A 131 -3.55 -0.72 17.57
C HIS A 131 -2.03 -0.79 17.43
N ARG A 132 -1.30 -0.04 18.27
CA ARG A 132 0.15 0.13 18.17
C ARG A 132 0.91 -1.18 18.05
N ASN A 133 0.59 -2.16 18.90
CA ASN A 133 1.30 -3.44 18.94
C ASN A 133 1.10 -4.25 17.66
N LEU A 134 -0.14 -4.24 17.13
CA LEU A 134 -0.46 -4.88 15.86
C LEU A 134 0.31 -4.22 14.72
N LEU A 135 0.17 -2.89 14.55
CA LEU A 135 0.78 -2.16 13.45
C LEU A 135 2.31 -2.21 13.52
N SER A 136 2.90 -2.12 14.72
CA SER A 136 4.34 -2.33 14.90
C SER A 136 4.76 -3.74 14.50
N GLY A 137 3.98 -4.75 14.87
CA GLY A 137 4.22 -6.15 14.48
C GLY A 137 4.15 -6.34 12.95
N LEU A 138 3.17 -5.73 12.30
CA LEU A 138 3.03 -5.75 10.84
C LEU A 138 4.22 -5.06 10.17
N PHE A 139 4.60 -3.86 10.61
CA PHE A 139 5.72 -3.13 10.00
C PHE A 139 7.08 -3.78 10.26
N ARG A 140 7.30 -4.45 11.40
CA ARG A 140 8.53 -5.24 11.61
C ARG A 140 8.66 -6.42 10.67
N ARG A 141 7.53 -7.00 10.25
CA ARG A 141 7.47 -8.08 9.25
C ARG A 141 7.63 -7.53 7.83
N ALA A 142 6.87 -6.47 7.51
CA ALA A 142 6.84 -5.85 6.20
C ALA A 142 8.13 -5.08 5.85
N LYS A 143 8.80 -4.50 6.86
CA LYS A 143 10.01 -3.68 6.74
C LYS A 143 9.90 -2.61 5.64
N PRO A 144 8.89 -1.72 5.71
CA PRO A 144 8.69 -0.70 4.68
C PRO A 144 9.87 0.27 4.63
N ILE A 145 10.23 0.69 3.42
CA ILE A 145 10.93 1.95 3.20
C ILE A 145 9.90 3.05 3.37
N VAL A 146 10.17 4.04 4.21
CA VAL A 146 9.21 5.13 4.49
C VAL A 146 9.65 6.42 3.82
N PHE A 147 8.73 7.01 3.06
CA PHE A 147 8.87 8.35 2.51
C PHE A 147 7.86 9.27 3.16
N THR A 148 8.31 10.47 3.50
CA THR A 148 7.48 11.50 4.10
C THR A 148 7.95 12.87 3.61
N SER A 149 7.03 13.83 3.53
CA SER A 149 7.36 15.23 3.21
C SER A 149 7.87 16.01 4.43
N ILE A 150 7.88 15.40 5.63
CA ILE A 150 8.40 16.01 6.85
C ILE A 150 9.93 16.03 6.84
N LEU A 151 10.52 17.20 7.12
CA LEU A 151 11.98 17.40 7.25
C LEU A 151 12.42 17.66 8.71
N PHE A 152 11.73 17.07 9.70
CA PHE A 152 12.11 17.23 11.10
C PHE A 152 13.20 16.22 11.50
N PRO A 153 14.23 16.65 12.26
CA PRO A 153 15.27 15.75 12.74
C PRO A 153 14.72 14.55 13.51
N ASP A 154 13.65 14.73 14.29
CA ASP A 154 13.04 13.65 15.09
C ASP A 154 12.33 12.58 14.24
N VAL A 155 12.07 12.86 12.96
CA VAL A 155 11.56 11.92 11.97
C VAL A 155 12.73 11.34 11.16
N GLU A 156 13.64 12.19 10.67
CA GLU A 156 14.79 11.76 9.84
C GLU A 156 15.78 10.86 10.58
N TYR A 157 16.05 11.15 11.86
CA TYR A 157 17.03 10.45 12.70
C TYR A 157 16.39 9.54 13.75
N ALA A 158 15.11 9.19 13.57
CA ALA A 158 14.42 8.30 14.48
C ALA A 158 15.12 6.92 14.53
N PRO A 159 15.39 6.36 15.71
CA PRO A 159 16.13 5.10 15.85
C PRO A 159 15.29 3.86 15.52
N SER A 160 13.97 4.02 15.40
CA SER A 160 13.06 2.96 14.97
C SER A 160 11.88 3.54 14.20
N LEU A 161 11.23 2.71 13.39
CA LEU A 161 10.04 3.08 12.65
C LEU A 161 8.90 3.51 13.58
N GLU A 162 8.75 2.88 14.74
CA GLU A 162 7.72 3.25 15.71
C GLU A 162 7.95 4.65 16.28
N GLN A 163 9.21 5.00 16.59
CA GLN A 163 9.55 6.34 17.04
C GLN A 163 9.40 7.38 15.92
N MET A 164 9.77 7.01 14.69
CA MET A 164 9.56 7.84 13.50
C MET A 164 8.08 8.17 13.33
N LEU A 165 7.20 7.17 13.46
CA LEU A 165 5.75 7.36 13.35
C LEU A 165 5.18 8.18 14.51
N ASP A 166 5.67 7.98 15.74
CA ASP A 166 5.27 8.82 16.88
C ASP A 166 5.63 10.29 16.66
N SER A 167 6.86 10.55 16.20
CA SER A 167 7.31 11.89 15.83
C SER A 167 6.49 12.47 14.68
N TYR A 168 6.28 11.69 13.61
CA TYR A 168 5.47 12.09 12.45
C TYR A 168 4.06 12.50 12.86
N PHE A 169 3.42 11.71 13.72
CA PHE A 169 2.07 11.97 14.20
C PHE A 169 1.96 13.01 15.32
N SER A 170 3.08 13.42 15.91
CA SER A 170 3.10 14.50 16.91
C SER A 170 2.88 15.88 16.28
N VAL A 171 3.20 16.04 15.00
CA VAL A 171 3.03 17.29 14.25
C VAL A 171 1.72 17.27 13.47
N ARG A 172 0.89 18.29 13.67
CA ARG A 172 -0.33 18.50 12.88
C ARG A 172 0.00 19.37 11.67
N ASP A 173 0.26 18.73 10.53
CA ASP A 173 0.35 19.41 9.24
C ASP A 173 -0.62 18.75 8.22
N PRO A 174 -1.58 19.53 7.68
CA PRO A 174 -2.54 19.05 6.69
C PRO A 174 -1.93 18.79 5.30
N ASN A 175 -0.67 19.16 5.05
CA ASN A 175 0.02 18.93 3.78
C ASN A 175 1.01 17.77 3.82
N ASN A 176 1.16 17.12 4.98
CA ASN A 176 2.09 16.00 5.10
C ASN A 176 1.66 14.80 4.26
N LEU A 177 2.63 14.03 3.80
CA LEU A 177 2.39 12.72 3.22
C LEU A 177 3.21 11.67 3.96
N ILE A 178 2.70 10.44 3.90
CA ILE A 178 3.47 9.25 4.24
C ILE A 178 3.22 8.19 3.19
N GLU A 179 4.30 7.60 2.71
CA GLU A 179 4.27 6.48 1.78
C GLU A 179 5.15 5.36 2.31
N LEU A 180 4.59 4.15 2.35
CA LEU A 180 5.26 2.93 2.74
C LEU A 180 5.54 2.14 1.46
N GLN A 181 6.81 1.88 1.16
CA GLN A 181 7.25 1.28 -0.09
C GLN A 181 8.04 0.00 0.14
N TYR A 182 7.96 -0.90 -0.83
CA TYR A 182 8.82 -2.07 -0.95
C TYR A 182 9.30 -2.20 -2.40
N SER A 183 10.61 -2.11 -2.58
CA SER A 183 11.26 -2.20 -3.89
C SER A 183 11.88 -3.57 -4.07
N PHE A 184 11.73 -4.15 -5.27
CA PHE A 184 12.23 -5.48 -5.59
C PHE A 184 12.73 -5.55 -7.04
N PRO A 185 13.73 -6.40 -7.33
CA PRO A 185 14.42 -6.36 -8.61
C PRO A 185 13.69 -7.14 -9.70
N GLN A 186 13.00 -8.25 -9.39
CA GLN A 186 12.45 -9.17 -10.39
C GLN A 186 11.07 -9.71 -9.99
N LEU A 187 10.21 -9.99 -10.97
CA LEU A 187 8.86 -10.52 -10.72
C LEU A 187 8.85 -11.96 -10.14
N GLU A 188 9.97 -12.65 -10.24
CA GLU A 188 10.16 -14.01 -9.70
C GLU A 188 10.29 -13.99 -8.16
N GLU A 189 10.65 -12.85 -7.58
CA GLU A 189 10.80 -12.61 -6.14
C GLU A 189 9.56 -11.89 -5.56
N THR A 190 8.38 -12.17 -6.10
CA THR A 190 7.14 -11.45 -5.72
C THR A 190 6.52 -11.94 -4.41
N SER A 191 6.97 -13.03 -3.81
CA SER A 191 6.42 -13.54 -2.54
C SER A 191 6.49 -12.50 -1.40
N GLU A 192 7.62 -11.82 -1.30
CA GLU A 192 7.86 -10.78 -0.31
C GLU A 192 7.05 -9.52 -0.63
N ALA A 193 6.97 -9.15 -1.91
CA ALA A 193 6.18 -8.01 -2.37
C ALA A 193 4.66 -8.23 -2.16
N GLN A 194 4.16 -9.45 -2.41
CA GLN A 194 2.79 -9.85 -2.13
C GLN A 194 2.51 -9.84 -0.62
N SER A 195 3.42 -10.38 0.18
CA SER A 195 3.29 -10.36 1.66
C SER A 195 3.27 -8.93 2.20
N PHE A 196 4.16 -8.08 1.69
CA PHE A 196 4.16 -6.65 1.98
C PHE A 196 2.82 -6.01 1.62
N MET A 197 2.31 -6.28 0.40
CA MET A 197 1.06 -5.71 -0.07
C MET A 197 -0.17 -6.24 0.64
N ALA A 198 -0.16 -7.48 1.13
CA ALA A 198 -1.22 -7.98 2.00
C ALA A 198 -1.32 -7.16 3.29
N TYR A 199 -0.18 -6.79 3.89
CA TYR A 199 -0.15 -5.92 5.08
C TYR A 199 -0.53 -4.47 4.76
N MET A 200 -0.09 -3.95 3.61
CA MET A 200 -0.45 -2.61 3.17
C MET A 200 -1.94 -2.51 2.81
N ALA A 201 -2.51 -3.55 2.20
CA ALA A 201 -3.94 -3.65 1.94
C ALA A 201 -4.76 -3.75 3.23
N LEU A 202 -4.30 -4.47 4.26
CA LEU A 202 -4.94 -4.43 5.59
C LEU A 202 -5.03 -3.00 6.11
N LEU A 203 -3.90 -2.28 6.10
CA LEU A 203 -3.86 -0.90 6.57
C LEU A 203 -4.73 0.03 5.71
N TYR A 204 -4.74 -0.18 4.39
CA TYR A 204 -5.63 0.50 3.46
C TYR A 204 -7.10 0.35 3.87
N HIS A 205 -7.56 -0.89 4.07
CA HIS A 205 -8.95 -1.17 4.45
C HIS A 205 -9.29 -0.65 5.85
N MET A 206 -8.38 -0.75 6.81
CA MET A 206 -8.54 -0.16 8.14
C MET A 206 -8.73 1.35 8.06
N ILE A 207 -7.87 2.06 7.32
CA ILE A 207 -7.96 3.52 7.16
C ILE A 207 -9.22 3.88 6.39
N ARG A 208 -9.47 3.28 5.23
CA ARG A 208 -10.62 3.58 4.37
C ARG A 208 -11.94 3.41 5.13
N SER A 209 -12.12 2.27 5.80
CA SER A 209 -13.37 1.99 6.53
C SER A 209 -13.60 2.94 7.70
N PHE A 210 -12.55 3.21 8.48
CA PHE A 210 -12.66 4.11 9.64
C PHE A 210 -12.83 5.56 9.18
N ALA A 211 -12.11 6.01 8.16
CA ALA A 211 -12.25 7.37 7.64
C ALA A 211 -13.63 7.61 6.99
N HIS A 212 -14.24 6.57 6.39
CA HIS A 212 -15.57 6.66 5.80
C HIS A 212 -16.72 6.58 6.83
N SER A 213 -16.61 5.73 7.87
CA SER A 213 -17.74 5.40 8.75
C SER A 213 -17.55 5.76 10.22
N ASP A 214 -16.38 6.27 10.60
CA ASP A 214 -15.92 6.46 11.99
C ASP A 214 -15.98 5.17 12.86
N LYS A 215 -16.11 4.00 12.22
CA LYS A 215 -16.12 2.69 12.87
C LYS A 215 -14.80 1.98 12.69
N ASP A 216 -14.28 1.48 13.81
CA ASP A 216 -13.08 0.66 13.83
C ASP A 216 -13.42 -0.79 13.49
N MET A 217 -13.12 -1.18 12.24
CA MET A 217 -13.38 -2.52 11.72
C MET A 217 -12.13 -3.41 11.74
N THR A 218 -11.08 -3.02 12.48
CA THR A 218 -9.77 -3.69 12.47
C THR A 218 -9.86 -5.20 12.71
N MET A 219 -10.65 -5.63 13.70
CA MET A 219 -10.79 -7.06 14.01
C MET A 219 -11.48 -7.85 12.89
N MET A 220 -12.43 -7.23 12.16
CA MET A 220 -13.05 -7.87 11.00
C MET A 220 -12.02 -8.09 9.89
N TRP A 221 -11.18 -7.08 9.61
CA TRP A 221 -10.15 -7.19 8.58
C TRP A 221 -9.08 -8.22 8.92
N ILE A 222 -8.67 -8.30 10.19
CA ILE A 222 -7.76 -9.35 10.67
C ILE A 222 -8.39 -10.74 10.53
N SER A 223 -9.69 -10.89 10.83
CA SER A 223 -10.39 -12.17 10.64
C SER A 223 -10.31 -12.63 9.18
N ARG A 224 -10.57 -11.72 8.23
CA ARG A 224 -10.47 -12.04 6.79
C ARG A 224 -9.05 -12.48 6.38
N LEU A 225 -8.02 -11.80 6.90
CA LEU A 225 -6.63 -12.22 6.64
C LEU A 225 -6.33 -13.62 7.18
N ASN A 226 -6.79 -13.90 8.40
CA ASN A 226 -6.57 -15.20 9.03
C ASN A 226 -7.33 -16.31 8.30
N GLU A 227 -8.58 -16.06 7.87
CA GLU A 227 -9.38 -16.99 7.08
C GLU A 227 -8.71 -17.31 5.75
N TYR A 228 -8.18 -16.28 5.06
CA TYR A 228 -7.43 -16.46 3.83
C TYR A 228 -6.22 -17.38 4.04
N TYR A 229 -5.34 -17.07 5.01
CA TYR A 229 -4.17 -17.91 5.25
C TYR A 229 -4.48 -19.28 5.89
N ALA A 230 -5.64 -19.45 6.55
CA ALA A 230 -6.08 -20.76 7.01
C ALA A 230 -6.47 -21.69 5.84
N GLY A 231 -6.98 -21.12 4.74
CA GLY A 231 -7.31 -21.86 3.51
C GLY A 231 -6.10 -22.09 2.58
N HIS A 232 -5.04 -21.30 2.73
CA HIS A 232 -3.80 -21.38 1.95
C HIS A 232 -2.69 -21.87 2.87
N LEU A 233 -2.51 -23.19 3.01
CA LEU A 233 -1.37 -23.78 3.71
C LEU A 233 -0.13 -23.82 2.80
N PRO A 234 0.86 -22.94 2.96
CA PRO A 234 2.26 -23.33 3.00
C PRO A 234 2.67 -23.56 4.47
N ASP A 235 3.80 -24.23 4.69
CA ASP A 235 4.47 -24.35 6.01
C ASP A 235 4.84 -22.95 6.57
N VAL A 236 3.84 -22.17 6.99
CA VAL A 236 4.04 -20.90 7.68
C VAL A 236 4.27 -21.22 9.16
N PRO A 237 5.36 -20.73 9.77
CA PRO A 237 5.65 -21.01 11.18
C PRO A 237 4.47 -20.58 12.05
N ALA A 238 4.19 -21.41 13.06
CA ALA A 238 3.00 -21.36 13.90
C ALA A 238 2.60 -19.93 14.32
N PRO A 239 1.28 -19.64 14.40
CA PRO A 239 0.80 -18.36 14.87
C PRO A 239 1.41 -18.04 16.24
N LEU A 240 1.87 -16.79 16.39
CA LEU A 240 2.43 -16.29 17.65
C LEU A 240 1.46 -16.60 18.80
N PRO A 241 1.96 -17.03 19.97
CA PRO A 241 1.09 -17.41 21.08
C PRO A 241 0.22 -16.23 21.51
N CYS A 242 -1.09 -16.48 21.60
CA CYS A 242 -2.03 -15.59 22.27
C CYS A 242 -1.60 -15.48 23.74
N VAL A 243 -1.00 -14.36 24.13
CA VAL A 243 -0.78 -14.06 25.54
C VAL A 243 -2.08 -13.48 26.07
N ALA A 244 -2.76 -14.26 26.91
CA ALA A 244 -3.84 -13.73 27.74
C ALA A 244 -3.23 -12.63 28.63
N LEU A 245 -3.80 -11.42 28.57
CA LEU A 245 -3.54 -10.40 29.58
C LEU A 245 -4.07 -10.98 30.90
N ALA A 246 -3.15 -11.40 31.76
CA ALA A 246 -3.50 -11.76 33.12
C ALA A 246 -4.10 -10.53 33.80
N ASP A 247 -5.32 -10.68 34.32
CA ASP A 247 -5.97 -9.71 35.20
C ASP A 247 -5.01 -9.40 36.35
N THR A 248 -4.50 -8.16 36.39
CA THR A 248 -3.90 -7.63 37.60
C THR A 248 -5.03 -7.30 38.57
N ALA A 249 -5.40 -8.29 39.39
CA ALA A 249 -6.14 -8.08 40.62
C ALA A 249 -5.18 -8.18 41.81
N PHE A 250 -5.00 -7.03 42.47
CA PHE A 250 -4.28 -6.73 43.72
C PHE A 250 -2.74 -6.65 43.68
#